data_AF-A0AAW7AK09-F1
#
_entry.id   AF-A0AAW7AK09-F1
#
_cell.length_a   1.000
_cell.length_b   1.000
_cell.length_c   1.000
_cell.angle_alpha   90.00
_cell.angle_beta   90.00
_cell.angle_gamma   90.00
#
_symmetry.space_group_name_H-M   'P 1'
#
loop_
_entity.id
_entity.type
_entity.pdbx_description
1 polymer ?
#
loop_
_entity_poly.entity_id
_entity_poly.type
_entity_poly.pdbx_seq_one_letter_code
_entity_poly.pdbx_strand_id
1 'polypeptide(L)'
;MRFIFSIVKNIIAVIAIVAIVLFALKYAPFLKDQEWNPVHDDKPSMNNEAPQQNLTGGKRYSVEDNDILNNVPFSQTKNVFDWINKKEFMSVSGLERMGYTDEYLAGQRGDEFIIYKFGSDSLRVYKTEIEMEQDLNQLGVHIELQPQSNYE
;
A
#
# COMPACT_ATOMS: atom_id res chain seq x y z
N MET A 1 42.26 31.71 -35.57
CA MET A 1 40.81 31.38 -35.50
C MET A 1 40.47 29.92 -35.83
N ARG A 2 41.29 29.12 -36.53
CA ARG A 2 40.97 27.71 -36.85
C ARG A 2 40.92 26.75 -35.63
N PHE A 3 41.76 26.97 -34.61
CA PHE A 3 41.81 26.12 -33.41
C PHE A 3 40.59 26.25 -32.48
N ILE A 4 40.00 27.45 -32.39
CA ILE A 4 38.81 27.68 -31.54
C ILE A 4 37.60 26.97 -32.14
N PHE A 5 37.45 27.02 -33.47
CA PHE A 5 36.37 26.32 -34.17
C PHE A 5 36.46 24.79 -34.05
N SER A 6 37.67 24.20 -34.00
CA SER A 6 37.81 22.76 -33.78
C SER A 6 37.48 22.35 -32.34
N ILE A 7 37.81 23.18 -31.36
CA ILE A 7 37.47 22.94 -29.95
C ILE A 7 35.95 22.98 -29.76
N VAL A 8 35.27 24.01 -30.31
CA VAL A 8 33.81 24.13 -30.23
C VAL A 8 33.12 22.95 -30.91
N LYS A 9 33.61 22.50 -32.07
CA LYS A 9 33.06 21.31 -32.77
C LYS A 9 33.17 20.05 -31.92
N ASN A 10 34.29 19.84 -31.23
CA ASN A 10 34.48 18.69 -30.36
C ASN A 10 33.59 18.76 -29.11
N ILE A 11 33.40 19.95 -28.51
CA ILE A 11 32.48 20.13 -27.38
C ILE A 11 31.04 19.80 -27.79
N ILE A 12 30.59 20.29 -28.96
CA ILE A 12 29.25 19.99 -29.49
C ILE A 12 29.09 18.48 -29.72
N ALA A 13 30.12 17.81 -30.25
CA ALA A 13 30.09 16.36 -30.46
C ALA A 13 29.94 15.59 -29.14
N VAL A 14 30.65 16.00 -28.08
CA VAL A 14 30.52 15.38 -26.75
C VAL A 14 29.13 15.60 -26.17
N ILE A 15 28.59 16.83 -26.27
CA ILE A 15 27.22 17.13 -25.81
C ILE A 15 26.20 16.27 -26.57
N ALA A 16 26.37 16.09 -27.88
CA ALA A 16 25.49 15.25 -28.68
C ALA A 16 25.51 13.78 -28.23
N ILE A 17 26.69 13.23 -27.92
CA ILE A 17 26.82 11.86 -27.40
C ILE A 17 26.10 11.74 -26.05
N VAL A 18 26.31 12.68 -25.14
CA VAL A 18 25.65 12.68 -23.82
C VAL A 18 24.13 12.77 -23.97
N ALA A 19 23.63 13.62 -24.88
CA ALA A 19 22.20 13.73 -25.14
C ALA A 19 21.59 12.43 -25.67
N ILE A 20 22.30 11.71 -26.56
CA ILE A 20 21.86 10.40 -27.07
C ILE A 20 21.81 9.37 -25.93
N VAL A 21 22.80 9.34 -25.05
CA VAL A 21 22.83 8.43 -23.89
C VAL A 21 21.66 8.71 -22.95
N LEU A 22 21.38 9.97 -22.62
CA LEU A 22 20.23 10.34 -21.78
C LEU A 22 18.90 9.96 -22.44
N PHE A 23 18.79 10.13 -23.76
CA PHE A 23 17.61 9.73 -24.51
C PHE A 23 17.41 8.21 -24.48
N ALA A 24 18.48 7.44 -24.65
CA ALA A 24 18.42 5.99 -24.54
C ALA A 24 18.02 5.53 -23.13
N LEU A 25 18.59 6.13 -22.08
CA LEU A 25 18.21 5.84 -20.69
C LEU A 25 16.73 6.13 -20.40
N LYS A 26 16.17 7.17 -21.04
CA LYS A 26 14.77 7.58 -20.81
C LYS A 26 13.75 6.78 -21.63
N TYR A 27 14.05 6.45 -22.89
CA TYR A 27 13.05 5.93 -23.84
C TYR A 27 13.28 4.48 -24.26
N ALA A 28 14.47 3.91 -24.05
CA ALA A 28 14.71 2.52 -24.40
C ALA A 28 14.10 1.60 -23.33
N PRO A 29 13.15 0.70 -23.68
CA PRO A 29 12.40 -0.09 -22.71
C PRO A 29 13.32 -0.98 -21.83
N PHE A 30 14.40 -1.53 -22.40
CA PHE A 30 15.34 -2.38 -21.66
C PHE A 30 16.21 -1.62 -20.63
N LEU A 31 16.39 -0.29 -20.77
CA LEU A 31 17.16 0.53 -19.82
C LEU A 31 16.25 1.31 -18.88
N LYS A 32 15.08 1.75 -19.36
CA LYS A 32 14.12 2.55 -18.60
C LYS A 32 13.65 1.83 -17.34
N ASP A 33 13.57 0.50 -17.38
CA ASP A 33 13.01 -0.33 -16.31
C ASP A 33 14.09 -0.96 -15.40
N GLN A 34 15.35 -0.49 -15.48
CA GLN A 34 16.45 -0.96 -14.63
C GLN A 34 16.57 -0.11 -13.36
N GLU A 35 16.66 -0.75 -12.19
CA GLU A 35 16.75 -0.06 -10.88
C GLU A 35 17.96 0.87 -10.72
N TRP A 36 19.06 0.61 -11.43
CA TRP A 36 20.26 1.46 -11.38
C TRP A 36 20.14 2.73 -12.24
N ASN A 37 19.13 2.83 -13.13
CA ASN A 37 19.03 3.92 -14.09
C ASN A 37 18.70 5.24 -13.38
N PRO A 38 19.57 6.27 -13.47
CA PRO A 38 19.37 7.54 -12.77
C PRO A 38 18.18 8.36 -13.29
N VAL A 39 17.60 7.99 -14.42
CA VAL A 39 16.40 8.61 -15.02
C VAL A 39 15.20 7.67 -14.94
N HIS A 40 15.26 6.65 -14.09
CA HIS A 40 14.13 5.74 -13.86
C HIS A 40 12.95 6.52 -13.26
N ASP A 41 11.76 6.34 -13.85
CA ASP A 41 10.50 6.77 -13.23
C ASP A 41 10.09 5.66 -12.27
N ASP A 42 10.04 5.94 -10.95
CA ASP A 42 9.49 5.04 -9.90
C ASP A 42 7.96 4.85 -10.06
N LYS A 43 7.53 4.34 -11.21
CA LYS A 43 6.16 3.92 -11.45
C LYS A 43 6.14 2.43 -11.14
N PRO A 44 5.45 2.00 -10.07
CA PRO A 44 5.35 0.58 -9.76
C PRO A 44 4.72 -0.12 -10.97
N SER A 45 5.48 -1.05 -11.56
CA SER A 45 5.03 -1.90 -12.66
C SER A 45 3.89 -2.80 -12.18
N MET A 46 2.65 -2.34 -12.31
CA MET A 46 1.45 -3.18 -12.17
C MET A 46 1.33 -4.09 -13.39
N ASN A 47 2.10 -5.19 -13.39
CA ASN A 47 1.70 -6.41 -14.08
C ASN A 47 1.12 -7.33 -13.02
N ASN A 48 -0.20 -7.27 -12.83
CA ASN A 48 -0.97 -8.36 -12.27
C ASN A 48 -2.38 -8.27 -12.85
N GLU A 49 -2.66 -9.19 -13.76
CA GLU A 49 -4.00 -9.51 -14.23
C GLU A 49 -4.80 -10.09 -13.06
N ALA A 50 -5.51 -9.22 -12.34
CA ALA A 50 -6.55 -9.60 -11.39
C ALA A 50 -7.74 -8.64 -11.57
N PRO A 51 -8.99 -9.11 -11.41
CA PRO A 51 -10.18 -8.37 -11.82
C PRO A 51 -10.25 -7.03 -11.09
N GLN A 52 -10.25 -5.97 -11.89
CA GLN A 52 -10.18 -4.58 -11.50
C GLN A 52 -11.49 -4.17 -10.81
N GLN A 53 -11.55 -4.31 -9.48
CA GLN A 53 -12.50 -3.53 -8.67
C GLN A 53 -11.95 -2.11 -8.54
N ASN A 54 -12.81 -1.14 -8.89
CA ASN A 54 -12.47 0.28 -9.04
C ASN A 54 -11.88 0.91 -7.77
N LEU A 55 -10.56 0.87 -7.63
CA LEU A 55 -9.81 1.71 -6.67
C LEU A 55 -9.75 3.14 -7.22
N THR A 56 -10.82 3.91 -6.99
CA THR A 56 -10.89 5.32 -7.40
C THR A 56 -9.88 6.18 -6.64
N GLY A 57 -8.98 6.84 -7.36
CA GLY A 57 -8.30 8.06 -6.89
C GLY A 57 -6.98 7.90 -6.12
N GLY A 58 -6.15 6.90 -6.45
CA GLY A 58 -4.83 6.76 -5.83
C GLY A 58 -4.86 6.24 -4.38
N LYS A 59 -6.02 5.77 -3.92
CA LYS A 59 -6.19 5.10 -2.64
C LYS A 59 -5.89 3.61 -2.80
N ARG A 60 -5.08 3.06 -1.90
CA ARG A 60 -4.63 1.66 -1.88
C ARG A 60 -5.60 0.72 -1.14
N TYR A 61 -6.83 1.17 -0.90
CA TYR A 61 -7.85 0.43 -0.17
C TYR A 61 -9.24 0.65 -0.77
N SER A 62 -10.09 -0.37 -0.69
CA SER A 62 -11.54 -0.21 -0.85
C SER A 62 -12.17 0.14 0.50
N VAL A 63 -13.26 0.90 0.46
CA VAL A 63 -14.10 1.15 1.65
C VAL A 63 -15.32 0.27 1.49
N GLU A 64 -15.55 -0.58 2.47
CA GLU A 64 -16.69 -1.48 2.52
C GLU A 64 -17.54 -1.15 3.75
N ASP A 65 -18.82 -1.52 3.69
CA ASP A 65 -19.68 -1.42 4.86
C ASP A 65 -19.10 -2.31 5.96
N ASN A 66 -19.14 -1.81 7.21
CA ASN A 66 -18.83 -2.64 8.35
C ASN A 66 -19.77 -3.84 8.31
N ASP A 67 -19.21 -5.05 8.40
CA ASP A 67 -19.93 -6.33 8.52
C ASP A 67 -19.58 -7.06 9.82
N ILE A 68 -18.65 -6.51 10.60
CA ILE A 68 -18.01 -7.18 11.75
C ILE A 68 -18.73 -6.82 13.06
N LEU A 69 -19.20 -5.58 13.21
CA LEU A 69 -19.82 -5.07 14.45
C LEU A 69 -21.11 -4.26 14.19
N ASN A 70 -21.94 -4.75 13.28
CA ASN A 70 -23.07 -4.00 12.69
C ASN A 70 -24.24 -3.69 13.63
N ASN A 71 -24.34 -4.44 14.73
CA ASN A 71 -25.46 -4.35 15.66
C ASN A 71 -25.09 -3.70 17.00
N VAL A 72 -23.91 -3.07 17.06
CA VAL A 72 -23.43 -2.40 18.27
C VAL A 72 -23.54 -0.89 18.09
N PRO A 73 -24.14 -0.15 19.04
CA PRO A 73 -24.12 1.32 19.00
C PRO A 73 -22.69 1.83 18.89
N PHE A 74 -22.43 2.76 17.97
CA PHE A 74 -21.08 3.23 17.65
C PHE A 74 -20.26 3.63 18.88
N SER A 75 -20.88 4.34 19.83
CA SER A 75 -20.24 4.80 21.08
C SER A 75 -19.88 3.69 22.07
N GLN A 76 -20.43 2.49 21.91
CA GLN A 76 -20.21 1.33 22.77
C GLN A 76 -19.38 0.24 22.10
N THR A 77 -19.07 0.39 20.81
CA THR A 77 -18.40 -0.64 20.01
C THR A 77 -17.10 -1.12 20.63
N LYS A 78 -16.27 -0.20 21.12
CA LYS A 78 -15.02 -0.56 21.81
C LYS A 78 -15.27 -1.34 23.10
N ASN A 79 -16.18 -0.88 23.94
CA ASN A 79 -16.49 -1.54 25.21
C ASN A 79 -17.05 -2.96 25.00
N VAL A 80 -17.92 -3.13 24.01
CA VAL A 80 -18.46 -4.43 23.62
C VAL A 80 -17.36 -5.31 23.06
N PHE A 81 -16.54 -4.79 22.15
CA PHE A 81 -15.38 -5.51 21.62
C PHE A 81 -14.46 -5.99 22.74
N ASP A 82 -14.14 -5.13 23.72
CA ASP A 82 -13.28 -5.46 24.86
C ASP A 82 -13.85 -6.62 25.70
N TRP A 83 -15.17 -6.66 25.90
CA TRP A 83 -15.85 -7.71 26.66
C TRP A 83 -15.96 -9.05 25.94
N ILE A 84 -16.02 -9.05 24.59
CA ILE A 84 -16.16 -10.27 23.80
C ILE A 84 -14.87 -11.11 23.84
N ASN A 85 -15.02 -12.43 23.90
CA ASN A 85 -13.91 -13.35 23.71
C ASN A 85 -13.30 -13.17 22.31
N LYS A 86 -12.03 -12.77 22.26
CA LYS A 86 -11.34 -12.41 21.02
C LYS A 86 -11.23 -13.58 20.05
N LYS A 87 -11.04 -14.79 20.58
CA LYS A 87 -10.99 -16.03 19.80
C LYS A 87 -12.35 -16.37 19.17
N GLU A 88 -13.45 -16.20 19.89
CA GLU A 88 -14.80 -16.37 19.33
C GLU A 88 -15.11 -15.30 18.28
N PHE A 89 -14.76 -14.05 18.58
CA PHE A 89 -14.91 -12.94 17.65
C PHE A 89 -14.20 -13.19 16.32
N MET A 90 -12.92 -13.61 16.37
CA MET A 90 -12.14 -13.97 15.19
C MET A 90 -12.82 -15.09 14.38
N SER A 91 -13.34 -16.11 15.07
CA SER A 91 -14.02 -17.22 14.41
C SER A 91 -15.31 -16.80 13.70
N VAL A 92 -16.08 -15.86 14.26
CA VAL A 92 -17.37 -15.41 13.69
C VAL A 92 -17.14 -14.40 12.56
N SER A 93 -16.16 -13.51 12.72
CA SER A 93 -15.80 -12.50 11.73
C SER A 93 -14.99 -13.05 10.55
N GLY A 94 -14.49 -14.28 10.66
CA GLY A 94 -13.62 -14.89 9.66
C GLY A 94 -12.20 -14.33 9.67
N LEU A 95 -11.76 -13.73 10.78
CA LEU A 95 -10.40 -13.23 10.94
C LEU A 95 -9.46 -14.36 11.35
N GLU A 96 -8.44 -14.61 10.53
CA GLU A 96 -7.41 -15.61 10.80
C GLU A 96 -6.30 -15.06 11.69
N ARG A 97 -5.91 -13.81 11.43
CA ARG A 97 -5.02 -13.01 12.26
C ARG A 97 -5.69 -11.70 12.61
N MET A 98 -5.43 -11.20 13.81
CA MET A 98 -6.05 -9.98 14.33
C MET A 98 -5.06 -9.26 15.24
N GLY A 99 -5.16 -7.94 15.26
CA GLY A 99 -4.54 -7.10 16.27
C GLY A 99 -5.42 -5.88 16.51
N TYR A 100 -5.31 -5.25 17.67
CA TYR A 100 -6.15 -4.10 18.00
C TYR A 100 -5.46 -3.15 18.97
N THR A 101 -5.93 -1.91 18.96
CA THR A 101 -5.59 -0.83 19.90
C THR A 101 -6.86 -0.28 20.52
N ASP A 102 -6.77 0.88 21.17
CA ASP A 102 -7.95 1.54 21.71
C ASP A 102 -8.89 2.10 20.62
N GLU A 103 -8.35 2.42 19.45
CA GLU A 103 -9.09 3.10 18.38
C GLU A 103 -9.33 2.22 17.15
N TYR A 104 -8.44 1.27 16.88
CA TYR A 104 -8.45 0.49 15.64
C TYR A 104 -8.35 -1.00 15.89
N LEU A 105 -8.98 -1.75 14.99
CA LEU A 105 -8.86 -3.18 14.80
C LEU A 105 -8.22 -3.40 13.43
N ALA A 106 -7.16 -4.18 13.36
CA ALA A 106 -6.60 -4.68 12.11
C ALA A 106 -6.76 -6.20 12.06
N GLY A 107 -6.95 -6.75 10.87
CA GLY A 107 -7.15 -8.18 10.72
C GLY A 107 -6.89 -8.70 9.33
N GLN A 108 -6.63 -10.00 9.24
CA GLN A 108 -6.54 -10.75 7.99
C GLN A 108 -7.78 -11.61 7.83
N ARG A 109 -8.46 -11.48 6.69
CA ARG A 109 -9.66 -12.22 6.31
C ARG A 109 -9.40 -12.91 4.96
N GLY A 110 -9.01 -14.18 5.00
CA GLY A 110 -8.53 -14.91 3.81
C GLY A 110 -7.31 -14.23 3.20
N ASP A 111 -7.43 -13.85 1.91
CA ASP A 111 -6.36 -13.18 1.15
C ASP A 111 -6.38 -11.64 1.30
N GLU A 112 -7.27 -11.10 2.12
CA GLU A 112 -7.45 -9.66 2.30
C GLU A 112 -7.11 -9.21 3.72
N PHE A 113 -6.75 -7.94 3.84
CA PHE A 113 -6.44 -7.29 5.10
C PHE A 113 -7.43 -6.17 5.35
N ILE A 114 -7.74 -5.90 6.62
CA ILE A 114 -8.72 -4.90 6.97
C ILE A 114 -8.20 -3.97 8.07
N ILE A 115 -8.66 -2.72 8.04
CA ILE A 115 -8.58 -1.79 9.16
C ILE A 115 -10.00 -1.29 9.45
N TYR A 116 -10.41 -1.47 10.70
CA TYR A 116 -11.66 -0.99 11.23
C TYR A 116 -11.41 0.00 12.37
N LYS A 117 -12.03 1.18 12.29
CA LYS A 117 -12.03 2.14 13.40
C LYS A 117 -13.25 1.88 14.26
N PHE A 118 -13.06 1.70 15.57
CA PHE A 118 -14.18 1.43 16.47
C PHE A 118 -15.23 2.54 16.40
N GLY A 119 -16.48 2.15 16.11
CA GLY A 119 -17.60 3.08 15.98
C GLY A 119 -17.76 3.69 14.58
N SER A 120 -17.04 3.18 13.58
CA SER A 120 -17.28 3.53 12.17
C SER A 120 -18.36 2.64 11.55
N ASP A 121 -19.09 3.19 10.59
CA ASP A 121 -20.01 2.48 9.70
C ASP A 121 -19.31 1.72 8.56
N SER A 122 -18.03 2.02 8.31
CA SER A 122 -17.23 1.45 7.25
C SER A 122 -15.94 0.80 7.76
N LEU A 123 -15.41 -0.13 6.99
CA LEU A 123 -14.07 -0.69 7.14
C LEU A 123 -13.23 -0.45 5.87
N ARG A 124 -11.91 -0.40 6.02
CA ARG A 124 -10.97 -0.31 4.89
C ARG A 124 -10.45 -1.70 4.58
N VAL A 125 -10.48 -2.11 3.32
CA VAL A 125 -9.97 -3.40 2.84
C VAL A 125 -8.77 -3.19 1.93
N TYR A 126 -7.72 -3.98 2.14
CA TYR A 126 -6.45 -3.95 1.44
C TYR A 126 -6.17 -5.31 0.83
N LYS A 127 -5.47 -5.32 -0.31
CA LYS A 127 -5.07 -6.57 -0.98
C LYS A 127 -3.78 -7.15 -0.40
N THR A 128 -2.98 -6.35 0.28
CA THR A 128 -1.69 -6.79 0.84
C THR A 128 -1.48 -6.28 2.27
N GLU A 129 -0.78 -7.05 3.09
CA GLU A 129 -0.39 -6.66 4.46
C GLU A 129 0.44 -5.38 4.43
N ILE A 130 1.31 -5.23 3.43
CA ILE A 130 2.18 -4.05 3.27
C ILE A 130 1.38 -2.76 3.09
N GLU A 131 0.31 -2.77 2.30
CA GLU A 131 -0.53 -1.59 2.10
C GLU A 131 -1.29 -1.20 3.37
N MET A 132 -1.78 -2.20 4.10
CA MET A 132 -2.42 -2.01 5.40
C MET A 132 -1.43 -1.42 6.41
N GLU A 133 -0.22 -2.00 6.54
CA GLU A 133 0.84 -1.51 7.42
C GLU A 133 1.28 -0.08 7.09
N GLN A 134 1.35 0.27 5.81
CA GLN A 134 1.63 1.66 5.41
C GLN A 134 0.55 2.63 5.87
N ASP A 135 -0.73 2.25 5.80
CA ASP A 135 -1.83 3.09 6.26
C ASP A 135 -1.85 3.17 7.80
N LEU A 136 -1.61 2.06 8.51
CA LEU A 136 -1.43 2.06 9.97
C LEU A 136 -0.33 3.02 10.41
N ASN A 137 0.83 2.99 9.73
CA ASN A 137 1.92 3.91 9.99
C ASN A 137 1.55 5.37 9.71
N GLN A 138 0.77 5.65 8.66
CA GLN A 138 0.25 7.00 8.38
C GLN A 138 -0.75 7.48 9.43
N LEU A 139 -1.54 6.56 9.99
CA LEU A 139 -2.44 6.81 11.12
C LEU A 139 -1.69 6.97 12.45
N GLY A 140 -0.38 6.68 12.47
CA GLY A 140 0.45 6.74 13.69
C GLY A 140 0.17 5.60 14.66
N VAL A 141 -0.36 4.48 14.16
CA VAL A 141 -0.75 3.32 14.97
C VAL A 141 0.08 2.12 14.53
N HIS A 142 0.58 1.35 15.49
CA HIS A 142 1.26 0.10 15.22
C HIS A 142 0.43 -1.06 15.77
N ILE A 143 0.07 -2.00 14.90
CA ILE A 143 -0.77 -3.14 15.24
C ILE A 143 -0.14 -4.40 14.67
N GLU A 144 0.30 -5.31 15.54
CA GLU A 144 0.82 -6.59 15.11
C GLU A 144 -0.32 -7.61 14.98
N LEU A 145 -0.46 -8.22 13.81
CA LEU A 145 -1.49 -9.23 13.55
C LEU A 145 -1.09 -10.60 14.11
N GLN A 146 -1.77 -11.02 15.18
CA GLN A 146 -1.55 -12.27 15.88
C GLN A 146 -2.56 -13.34 15.47
N PRO A 147 -2.17 -14.63 15.40
CA PRO A 147 -3.10 -15.72 15.12
C PRO A 147 -4.08 -15.93 16.27
N GLN A 148 -5.21 -16.59 15.98
CA GLN A 148 -6.25 -16.91 16.95
C GLN A 148 -5.74 -17.65 18.21
N SER A 149 -4.65 -18.43 18.09
CA SER A 149 -4.03 -19.14 19.20
C SER A 149 -3.47 -18.24 20.30
N ASN A 150 -3.19 -16.97 20.00
CA ASN A 150 -2.63 -16.02 20.96
C ASN A 150 -3.69 -15.32 21.81
N TYR A 151 -4.97 -15.61 21.55
CA TYR A 151 -6.11 -15.09 22.29
C TYR A 151 -6.79 -16.24 23.03
N GLU A 152 -6.62 -16.29 24.36
CA GLU A 152 -7.28 -17.27 25.25
C GLU A 152 -8.59 -16.74 25.82
#